data_AF-A0A7D8YHH4-F1
#
_entry.id   AF-A0A7D8YHH4-F1
#
_cell.length_a   1.000
_cell.length_b   1.000
_cell.length_c   1.000
_cell.angle_alpha   90.00
_cell.angle_beta   90.00
_cell.angle_gamma   90.00
#
_symmetry.space_group_name_H-M   'P 1'
#
loop_
_entity.id
_entity.type
_entity.pdbx_description
1 polymer ?
#
loop_
_entity_poly.entity_id
_entity_poly.type
_entity_poly.pdbx_seq_one_letter_code
_entity_poly.pdbx_strand_id
1 'polypeptide(L)'
;MQQNMLTLRTLSGRDIITPNSSTFFEGFAGESEVRFEHNPDGIDLVFTLRNNTAQPMPLGRLVFGGIRLGDRLDSFDFRRGLEEWTYNNQGRENHFPTAFTYPNDAYSPVMVLGNDHHWLGFSLLYPLMEYNHPARLHMMTLSGPFARSGRNWTLQITLMDELQPAEAREYAVAIRLAPRDDSTDHDWLRTLTPYRTYFHDQFGPVQYERNTMPVRGVILAQNAQARDNNPYGYINNDLRSDIRGLKPTADHLQRFAEQGWSRMMLWAPSGVFQHHQNLNFPFQFITPLLDRPASARTLHELAAVGRDVDLGLWWGRSHQVMHGWDNGQFERLDPNNPTHLQAARAELSAARQINASTIGLDAFAYMPPAEAYAWVRQMRQENPGVLFVTEHSQADFLHTIAPTYIAGHNKFSPHVLADFLNPGHETWAGIRVDFVANRLGKARLNQQEILLELERVARLGFVPVSWFDLHPDSRLTPALLRRLEARPTWETSVPPDLQIASAPDEPDHNDPDSPPDRETVVLTLAPRPPSDPTPPSDPAPKRPT
;
A
#
# COMPACT_ATOMS: atom_id res chain seq x y z
N MET A 1 -23.63 -28.11 15.87
CA MET A 1 -22.76 -27.57 14.81
C MET A 1 -21.77 -28.66 14.43
N GLN A 2 -21.77 -29.12 13.17
CA GLN A 2 -20.67 -29.94 12.66
C GLN A 2 -19.41 -29.07 12.68
N GLN A 3 -18.31 -29.55 13.26
CA GLN A 3 -17.02 -28.87 13.18
C GLN A 3 -16.50 -29.10 11.76
N ASN A 4 -16.73 -28.14 10.88
CA ASN A 4 -16.06 -28.09 9.59
C ASN A 4 -14.58 -27.83 9.90
N MET A 5 -13.74 -28.85 9.69
CA MET A 5 -12.29 -28.75 9.90
C MET A 5 -11.61 -28.83 8.55
N LEU A 6 -10.65 -27.95 8.28
CA LEU A 6 -9.86 -27.98 7.06
C LEU A 6 -8.76 -29.03 7.18
N THR A 7 -8.66 -29.92 6.19
CA THR A 7 -7.47 -30.73 5.95
C THR A 7 -6.96 -30.42 4.55
N LEU A 8 -5.72 -29.95 4.46
CA LEU A 8 -5.02 -29.71 3.20
C LEU A 8 -3.80 -30.63 3.14
N ARG A 9 -3.74 -31.50 2.14
CA ARG A 9 -2.67 -32.47 1.93
C ARG A 9 -2.04 -32.32 0.55
N THR A 10 -0.74 -32.51 0.47
CA THR A 10 -0.05 -32.72 -0.80
C THR A 10 -0.44 -34.08 -1.40
N LEU A 11 -0.17 -34.29 -2.69
CA LEU A 11 -0.31 -35.60 -3.34
C LEU A 11 0.56 -36.69 -2.70
N SER A 12 1.73 -36.30 -2.19
CA SER A 12 2.62 -37.19 -1.43
C SER A 12 2.08 -37.56 -0.04
N GLY A 13 0.90 -37.06 0.34
CA GLY A 13 0.24 -37.34 1.62
C GLY A 13 0.77 -36.51 2.79
N ARG A 14 1.59 -35.49 2.53
CA ARG A 14 2.07 -34.57 3.57
C ARG A 14 0.94 -33.63 3.97
N ASP A 15 0.66 -33.58 5.26
CA ASP A 15 -0.27 -32.62 5.83
C ASP A 15 0.34 -31.20 5.81
N ILE A 16 -0.35 -30.26 5.16
CA ILE A 16 -0.02 -28.82 5.16
C ILE A 16 -0.90 -28.08 6.16
N ILE A 17 -2.20 -28.40 6.19
CA ILE A 17 -3.14 -27.94 7.21
C ILE A 17 -3.81 -29.19 7.77
N THR A 18 -3.70 -29.40 9.09
CA THR A 18 -4.40 -30.48 9.78
C THR A 18 -5.60 -29.96 10.56
N PRO A 19 -6.62 -30.80 10.78
CA PRO A 19 -7.70 -30.47 11.69
C PRO A 19 -7.17 -29.98 13.04
N ASN A 20 -7.72 -28.86 13.50
CA ASN A 20 -7.56 -28.38 14.86
C ASN A 20 -8.95 -28.20 15.48
N SER A 21 -9.00 -27.88 16.77
CA SER A 21 -10.27 -27.67 17.47
C SER A 21 -10.88 -26.28 17.22
N SER A 22 -10.25 -25.45 16.38
CA SER A 22 -10.71 -24.09 16.11
C SER A 22 -11.84 -24.10 15.10
N THR A 23 -12.86 -23.29 15.34
CA THR A 23 -13.87 -22.96 14.34
C THR A 23 -13.27 -21.98 13.33
N PHE A 24 -13.77 -21.97 12.09
CA PHE A 24 -13.36 -20.96 11.11
C PHE A 24 -13.79 -19.54 11.49
N PHE A 25 -14.69 -19.40 12.45
CA PHE A 25 -15.19 -18.12 12.94
C PHE A 25 -14.97 -17.97 14.43
N GLU A 26 -14.55 -16.78 14.84
CA GLU A 26 -14.46 -16.37 16.24
C GLU A 26 -15.07 -14.98 16.40
N GLY A 27 -15.91 -14.79 17.42
CA GLY A 27 -16.44 -13.47 17.79
C GLY A 27 -17.65 -12.95 17.01
N PHE A 28 -18.17 -13.67 16.00
CA PHE A 28 -19.44 -13.35 15.36
C PHE A 28 -20.58 -14.12 16.02
N ALA A 29 -21.63 -13.42 16.48
CA ALA A 29 -22.77 -14.02 17.19
C ALA A 29 -23.99 -14.31 16.29
N GLY A 30 -23.94 -13.88 15.02
CA GLY A 30 -24.99 -14.13 14.04
C GLY A 30 -24.92 -15.53 13.42
N GLU A 31 -25.68 -15.73 12.34
CA GLU A 31 -25.64 -16.97 11.57
C GLU A 31 -24.45 -16.92 10.59
N SER A 32 -23.63 -17.97 10.60
CA SER A 32 -22.49 -18.09 9.70
C SER A 32 -22.49 -19.42 8.96
N GLU A 33 -22.18 -19.35 7.67
CA GLU A 33 -22.05 -20.49 6.76
C GLU A 33 -20.65 -20.48 6.12
N VAL A 34 -20.08 -21.67 5.91
CA VAL A 34 -18.84 -21.84 5.13
C VAL A 34 -19.09 -22.84 4.02
N ARG A 35 -18.85 -22.40 2.79
CA ARG A 35 -18.85 -23.23 1.59
C ARG A 35 -17.43 -23.42 1.09
N PHE A 36 -17.13 -24.63 0.63
CA PHE A 36 -15.81 -24.99 0.11
C PHE A 36 -15.87 -25.18 -1.39
N GLU A 37 -14.98 -24.52 -2.12
CA GLU A 37 -14.83 -24.68 -3.55
C GLU A 37 -13.44 -25.23 -3.83
N HIS A 38 -13.38 -26.47 -4.35
CA HIS A 38 -12.12 -27.11 -4.71
C HIS A 38 -11.52 -26.42 -5.92
N ASN A 39 -10.21 -26.16 -5.86
CA ASN A 39 -9.42 -25.65 -6.96
C ASN A 39 -8.22 -26.58 -7.20
N PRO A 40 -7.71 -26.71 -8.44
CA PRO A 40 -6.58 -27.58 -8.74
C PRO A 40 -5.35 -27.35 -7.85
N ASP A 41 -5.11 -26.09 -7.49
CA ASP A 41 -3.97 -25.61 -6.72
C ASP A 41 -4.33 -25.22 -5.26
N GLY A 42 -5.54 -25.58 -4.79
CA GLY A 42 -5.93 -25.33 -3.41
C GLY A 42 -7.43 -25.35 -3.16
N ILE A 43 -7.92 -24.36 -2.41
CA ILE A 43 -9.32 -24.29 -1.97
C ILE A 43 -9.75 -22.83 -1.79
N ASP A 44 -11.00 -22.54 -2.13
CA ASP A 44 -11.65 -21.29 -1.72
C ASP A 44 -12.65 -21.59 -0.61
N LEU A 45 -12.59 -20.80 0.46
CA LEU A 45 -13.54 -20.85 1.56
C LEU A 45 -14.41 -19.61 1.44
N VAL A 46 -15.69 -19.81 1.12
CA VAL A 46 -16.68 -18.74 0.99
C VAL A 46 -17.50 -18.69 2.27
N PHE A 47 -17.40 -17.56 2.97
CA PHE A 47 -18.01 -17.29 4.25
C PHE A 47 -19.22 -16.38 4.05
N THR A 48 -20.41 -16.84 4.40
CA THR A 48 -21.61 -16.00 4.43
C THR A 48 -21.96 -15.69 5.89
N LEU A 49 -21.98 -14.40 6.23
CA LEU A 49 -22.35 -13.89 7.55
C LEU A 49 -23.71 -13.22 7.46
N ARG A 50 -24.64 -13.56 8.37
CA ARG A 50 -25.99 -12.98 8.42
C ARG A 50 -26.31 -12.49 9.83
N ASN A 51 -26.69 -11.22 9.95
CA ASN A 51 -27.17 -10.66 11.21
C ASN A 51 -28.69 -10.77 11.29
N ASN A 52 -29.17 -11.89 11.85
CA ASN A 52 -30.60 -12.13 12.06
C ASN A 52 -31.15 -11.46 13.33
N THR A 53 -30.41 -10.53 13.94
CA THR A 53 -30.81 -9.83 15.17
C THR A 53 -31.23 -8.40 14.88
N ALA A 54 -31.76 -7.73 15.91
CA ALA A 54 -32.21 -6.34 15.83
C ALA A 54 -31.11 -5.31 16.15
N GLN A 55 -29.88 -5.74 16.46
CA GLN A 55 -28.76 -4.86 16.81
C GLN A 55 -27.59 -5.09 15.86
N PRO A 56 -26.77 -4.06 15.56
CA PRO A 56 -25.51 -4.26 14.86
C PRO A 56 -24.65 -5.32 15.55
N MET A 57 -23.92 -6.12 14.75
CA MET A 57 -23.07 -7.20 15.25
C MET A 57 -21.65 -7.08 14.71
N PRO A 58 -20.60 -7.12 15.55
CA PRO A 58 -19.23 -7.10 15.06
C PRO A 58 -18.95 -8.33 14.20
N LEU A 59 -18.32 -8.16 13.03
CA LEU A 59 -18.06 -9.23 12.06
C LEU A 59 -17.13 -10.35 12.60
N GLY A 60 -16.34 -10.06 13.63
CA GLY A 60 -15.45 -11.03 14.26
C GLY A 60 -14.21 -11.35 13.44
N ARG A 61 -13.79 -12.62 13.45
CA ARG A 61 -12.54 -13.10 12.84
C ARG A 61 -12.77 -14.37 12.05
N LEU A 62 -12.10 -14.47 10.91
CA LEU A 62 -11.88 -15.71 10.18
C LEU A 62 -10.59 -16.36 10.71
N VAL A 63 -10.64 -17.64 11.06
CA VAL A 63 -9.53 -18.34 11.72
C VAL A 63 -9.13 -19.58 10.92
N PHE A 64 -7.87 -19.61 10.50
CA PHE A 64 -7.27 -20.71 9.74
C PHE A 64 -6.09 -21.27 10.54
N GLY A 65 -6.37 -22.22 11.42
CA GLY A 65 -5.34 -22.88 12.22
C GLY A 65 -4.94 -24.25 11.66
N GLY A 66 -4.01 -24.91 12.37
CA GLY A 66 -3.54 -26.23 11.98
C GLY A 66 -2.46 -26.21 10.89
N ILE A 67 -1.90 -25.05 10.54
CA ILE A 67 -0.85 -24.92 9.51
C ILE A 67 0.46 -25.57 10.01
N ARG A 68 0.98 -26.55 9.23
CA ARG A 68 2.13 -27.44 9.54
C ARG A 68 3.33 -27.24 8.62
N LEU A 69 3.76 -26.00 8.48
CA LEU A 69 4.94 -25.67 7.68
C LEU A 69 6.26 -25.74 8.46
N GLY A 70 6.22 -26.02 9.78
CA GLY A 70 7.41 -26.11 10.65
C GLY A 70 7.41 -25.04 11.75
N ASP A 71 8.45 -24.98 12.57
CA ASP A 71 8.59 -23.97 13.63
C ASP A 71 9.11 -22.61 13.11
N ARG A 72 9.66 -22.60 11.90
CA ARG A 72 10.14 -21.43 11.19
C ARG A 72 9.35 -21.31 9.87
N LEU A 73 8.77 -20.15 9.62
CA LEU A 73 8.12 -19.82 8.35
C LEU A 73 8.84 -18.65 7.70
N ASP A 74 9.10 -18.78 6.41
CA ASP A 74 9.46 -17.65 5.57
C ASP A 74 8.19 -16.90 5.15
N SER A 75 8.28 -15.58 5.04
CA SER A 75 7.18 -14.70 4.68
C SER A 75 7.74 -13.38 4.15
N PHE A 76 6.86 -12.44 3.84
CA PHE A 76 7.23 -11.15 3.28
C PHE A 76 6.39 -10.03 3.90
N ASP A 77 7.01 -8.90 4.16
CA ASP A 77 6.34 -7.65 4.49
C ASP A 77 6.08 -6.87 3.21
N PHE A 78 4.80 -6.83 2.82
CA PHE A 78 4.32 -6.20 1.59
C PHE A 78 3.95 -4.74 1.74
N ARG A 79 4.12 -4.11 2.91
CA ARG A 79 3.60 -2.74 3.15
C ARG A 79 4.20 -1.70 2.21
N ARG A 80 5.48 -1.85 1.87
CA ARG A 80 6.26 -0.81 1.15
C ARG A 80 7.26 -1.40 0.13
N GLY A 81 7.03 -2.61 -0.35
CA GLY A 81 7.97 -3.35 -1.21
C GLY A 81 8.02 -4.83 -0.84
N LEU A 82 9.17 -5.47 -1.06
CA LEU A 82 9.42 -6.87 -0.69
C LEU A 82 10.52 -6.95 0.37
N GLU A 83 10.14 -6.94 1.64
CA GLU A 83 11.08 -7.19 2.74
C GLU A 83 10.86 -8.61 3.25
N GLU A 84 11.87 -9.48 3.13
CA GLU A 84 11.81 -10.83 3.66
C GLU A 84 11.61 -10.82 5.17
N TRP A 85 10.74 -11.70 5.63
CA TRP A 85 10.39 -11.84 7.03
C TRP A 85 10.42 -13.30 7.43
N THR A 86 10.83 -13.59 8.67
CA THR A 86 10.76 -14.94 9.20
C THR A 86 9.92 -14.94 10.46
N TYR A 87 8.84 -15.73 10.47
CA TYR A 87 8.16 -16.09 11.71
C TYR A 87 8.88 -17.26 12.34
N ASN A 88 9.31 -17.10 13.59
CA ASN A 88 9.94 -18.16 14.36
C ASN A 88 9.33 -18.18 15.74
N ASN A 89 8.60 -19.23 16.06
CA ASN A 89 7.97 -19.36 17.37
C ASN A 89 9.00 -19.60 18.50
N GLN A 90 10.24 -19.96 18.17
CA GLN A 90 11.34 -20.26 19.10
C GLN A 90 10.99 -21.27 20.18
N GLY A 91 10.08 -22.19 19.90
CA GLY A 91 9.58 -23.11 20.90
C GLY A 91 8.61 -22.49 21.92
N ARG A 92 8.28 -21.20 21.80
CA ARG A 92 7.36 -20.52 22.70
C ARG A 92 5.93 -21.02 22.49
N GLU A 93 5.19 -21.05 23.57
CA GLU A 93 3.80 -21.49 23.59
C GLU A 93 2.87 -20.53 22.83
N ASN A 94 3.05 -19.23 23.04
CA ASN A 94 2.31 -18.19 22.34
C ASN A 94 3.27 -17.23 21.65
N HIS A 95 3.07 -17.00 20.35
CA HIS A 95 3.82 -16.05 19.56
C HIS A 95 2.85 -15.26 18.70
N PHE A 96 2.92 -13.93 18.82
CA PHE A 96 2.05 -12.97 18.13
C PHE A 96 2.96 -11.99 17.38
N PRO A 97 3.38 -12.33 16.16
CA PRO A 97 4.12 -11.39 15.32
C PRO A 97 3.28 -10.15 14.95
N THR A 98 3.90 -9.22 14.23
CA THR A 98 3.24 -8.00 13.74
C THR A 98 2.03 -8.35 12.88
N ALA A 99 0.92 -7.64 13.11
CA ALA A 99 -0.28 -7.70 12.29
C ALA A 99 -0.38 -6.45 11.41
N PHE A 100 -0.97 -6.59 10.23
CA PHE A 100 -1.14 -5.48 9.29
C PHE A 100 -2.61 -5.33 8.90
N THR A 101 -3.04 -4.08 8.76
CA THR A 101 -4.42 -3.75 8.40
C THR A 101 -4.49 -3.34 6.94
N TYR A 102 -5.20 -4.08 6.10
CA TYR A 102 -5.54 -3.62 4.75
C TYR A 102 -6.82 -2.78 4.80
N PRO A 103 -6.92 -1.64 4.10
CA PRO A 103 -5.92 -1.07 3.17
C PRO A 103 -5.03 0.03 3.78
N ASN A 104 -5.10 0.25 5.10
CA ASN A 104 -4.44 1.39 5.73
C ASN A 104 -2.92 1.21 5.94
N ASP A 105 -2.47 -0.04 6.16
CA ASP A 105 -1.09 -0.38 6.48
C ASP A 105 -0.48 -1.33 5.42
N ALA A 106 -1.26 -2.30 4.93
CA ALA A 106 -0.82 -3.33 3.99
C ALA A 106 -1.17 -2.95 2.55
N TYR A 107 -0.28 -3.29 1.60
CA TYR A 107 -0.50 -3.03 0.17
C TYR A 107 -1.67 -3.85 -0.40
N SER A 108 -1.82 -5.10 0.02
CA SER A 108 -2.89 -6.02 -0.39
C SER A 108 -3.33 -6.89 0.80
N PRO A 109 -4.56 -7.45 0.83
CA PRO A 109 -5.07 -8.30 1.89
C PRO A 109 -4.64 -9.77 1.68
N VAL A 110 -3.34 -9.97 1.46
CA VAL A 110 -2.72 -11.26 1.16
C VAL A 110 -1.66 -11.61 2.19
N MET A 111 -1.38 -12.90 2.33
CA MET A 111 -0.27 -13.39 3.15
C MET A 111 0.35 -14.64 2.53
N VAL A 112 1.67 -14.72 2.56
CA VAL A 112 2.43 -15.86 2.03
C VAL A 112 3.28 -16.45 3.16
N LEU A 113 3.20 -17.76 3.32
CA LEU A 113 3.96 -18.52 4.31
C LEU A 113 4.73 -19.62 3.59
N GLY A 114 6.01 -19.77 3.89
CA GLY A 114 6.86 -20.77 3.26
C GLY A 114 7.65 -21.62 4.24
N ASN A 115 8.11 -22.76 3.75
CA ASN A 115 9.22 -23.52 4.33
C ASN A 115 10.15 -23.99 3.21
N ASP A 116 11.04 -24.95 3.50
CA ASP A 116 12.01 -25.48 2.54
C ASP A 116 11.40 -26.22 1.34
N HIS A 117 10.08 -26.42 1.30
CA HIS A 117 9.43 -27.27 0.30
C HIS A 117 8.20 -26.65 -0.36
N HIS A 118 7.50 -25.76 0.31
CA HIS A 118 6.23 -25.23 -0.20
C HIS A 118 6.04 -23.76 0.19
N TRP A 119 5.28 -23.08 -0.65
CA TRP A 119 4.63 -21.81 -0.38
C TRP A 119 3.13 -22.01 -0.20
N LEU A 120 2.57 -21.35 0.81
CA LEU A 120 1.15 -21.32 1.12
C LEU A 120 0.68 -19.86 1.11
N GLY A 121 -0.16 -19.52 0.13
CA GLY A 121 -0.75 -18.20 0.00
C GLY A 121 -2.17 -18.15 0.55
N PHE A 122 -2.52 -17.04 1.17
CA PHE A 122 -3.87 -16.69 1.60
C PHE A 122 -4.25 -15.36 0.96
N SER A 123 -5.42 -15.31 0.34
CA SER A 123 -5.96 -14.11 -0.29
C SER A 123 -7.38 -13.86 0.19
N LEU A 124 -7.63 -12.73 0.85
CA LEU A 124 -8.98 -12.31 1.20
C LEU A 124 -9.60 -11.54 0.03
N LEU A 125 -10.72 -12.05 -0.48
CA LEU A 125 -11.50 -11.47 -1.57
C LEU A 125 -12.84 -11.00 -0.98
N TYR A 126 -13.11 -9.70 -1.08
CA TYR A 126 -14.36 -9.10 -0.61
C TYR A 126 -14.54 -7.74 -1.28
N PRO A 127 -15.78 -7.31 -1.57
CA PRO A 127 -16.06 -6.07 -2.29
C PRO A 127 -15.73 -4.84 -1.43
N LEU A 128 -14.43 -4.49 -1.35
CA LEU A 128 -13.90 -3.44 -0.48
C LEU A 128 -14.63 -2.10 -0.68
N MET A 129 -14.94 -1.73 -1.92
CA MET A 129 -15.61 -0.46 -2.21
C MET A 129 -17.06 -0.42 -1.70
N GLU A 130 -17.73 -1.57 -1.62
CA GLU A 130 -19.10 -1.69 -1.12
C GLU A 130 -19.11 -1.82 0.40
N TYR A 131 -18.26 -2.70 0.94
CA TYR A 131 -18.23 -2.99 2.37
C TYR A 131 -17.50 -1.92 3.18
N ASN A 132 -16.57 -1.19 2.56
CA ASN A 132 -15.85 -0.04 3.10
C ASN A 132 -15.31 -0.23 4.53
N HIS A 133 -14.72 -1.40 4.81
CA HIS A 133 -14.09 -1.64 6.10
C HIS A 133 -12.70 -2.24 5.97
N PRO A 134 -11.82 -2.02 6.96
CA PRO A 134 -10.52 -2.66 6.97
C PRO A 134 -10.59 -4.16 7.33
N ALA A 135 -9.55 -4.89 6.94
CA ALA A 135 -9.29 -6.25 7.39
C ALA A 135 -7.87 -6.35 7.94
N ARG A 136 -7.70 -6.94 9.11
CA ARG A 136 -6.39 -7.14 9.73
C ARG A 136 -5.96 -8.60 9.63
N LEU A 137 -4.83 -8.84 8.97
CA LEU A 137 -4.21 -10.16 8.85
C LEU A 137 -3.13 -10.33 9.91
N HIS A 138 -3.17 -11.45 10.63
CA HIS A 138 -2.28 -11.72 11.74
C HIS A 138 -1.95 -13.21 11.86
N MET A 139 -0.67 -13.55 11.88
CA MET A 139 -0.21 -14.89 12.23
C MET A 139 -0.06 -15.04 13.73
N MET A 140 -0.28 -16.24 14.24
CA MET A 140 0.01 -16.57 15.63
C MET A 140 0.27 -18.06 15.81
N THR A 141 0.97 -18.42 16.88
CA THR A 141 0.99 -19.80 17.39
C THR A 141 0.18 -19.84 18.66
N LEU A 142 -0.80 -20.74 18.70
CA LEU A 142 -1.59 -21.01 19.89
C LEU A 142 -1.14 -22.31 20.55
N SER A 143 -1.01 -22.27 21.88
CA SER A 143 -0.79 -23.43 22.74
C SER A 143 -2.09 -23.87 23.44
N GLY A 144 -2.00 -24.88 24.31
CA GLY A 144 -3.11 -25.33 25.15
C GLY A 144 -4.15 -26.21 24.42
N PRO A 145 -5.44 -26.18 24.79
CA PRO A 145 -6.46 -27.08 24.24
C PRO A 145 -6.71 -26.89 22.73
N PHE A 146 -6.19 -25.81 22.12
CA PHE A 146 -6.20 -25.56 20.68
C PHE A 146 -5.05 -26.29 19.93
N ALA A 147 -4.07 -26.80 20.66
CA ALA A 147 -2.95 -27.59 20.17
C ALA A 147 -3.17 -29.10 20.35
N ARG A 148 -4.43 -29.59 20.37
CA ARG A 148 -4.73 -31.04 20.47
C ARG A 148 -4.02 -31.89 19.41
N SER A 149 -3.72 -31.31 18.25
CA SER A 149 -2.93 -31.91 17.17
C SER A 149 -1.47 -31.41 17.15
N GLY A 150 -0.94 -30.96 18.29
CA GLY A 150 0.39 -30.36 18.41
C GLY A 150 0.44 -28.88 18.02
N ARG A 151 1.61 -28.27 18.21
CA ARG A 151 1.88 -26.86 17.87
C ARG A 151 1.67 -26.59 16.37
N ASN A 152 0.88 -25.56 16.06
CA ASN A 152 0.62 -25.10 14.70
C ASN A 152 0.67 -23.58 14.62
N TRP A 153 0.80 -23.10 13.38
CA TRP A 153 0.49 -21.74 13.04
C TRP A 153 -1.01 -21.57 12.78
N THR A 154 -1.50 -20.38 13.09
CA THR A 154 -2.88 -19.94 12.85
C THR A 154 -2.84 -18.57 12.21
N LEU A 155 -3.49 -18.43 11.06
CA LEU A 155 -3.83 -17.13 10.49
C LEU A 155 -5.18 -16.68 11.06
N GLN A 156 -5.24 -15.44 11.55
CA GLN A 156 -6.48 -14.75 11.85
C GLN A 156 -6.66 -13.58 10.90
N ILE A 157 -7.85 -13.46 10.32
CA ILE A 157 -8.28 -12.30 9.54
C ILE A 157 -9.42 -11.64 10.33
N THR A 158 -9.12 -10.50 10.97
CA THR A 158 -10.12 -9.73 11.72
C THR A 158 -10.83 -8.76 10.76
N LEU A 159 -12.15 -8.89 10.65
CA LEU A 159 -12.98 -7.99 9.85
C LEU A 159 -13.41 -6.82 10.75
N MET A 160 -12.93 -5.61 10.45
CA MET A 160 -13.03 -4.46 11.36
C MET A 160 -14.28 -3.62 11.09
N ASP A 161 -15.46 -4.23 11.22
CA ASP A 161 -16.76 -3.57 11.05
C ASP A 161 -17.88 -4.30 11.79
N GLU A 162 -19.08 -3.77 11.69
CA GLU A 162 -20.32 -4.35 12.16
C GLU A 162 -21.28 -4.65 10.99
N LEU A 163 -21.94 -5.80 11.06
CA LEU A 163 -23.03 -6.18 10.18
C LEU A 163 -24.34 -5.59 10.74
N GLN A 164 -25.04 -4.78 9.97
CA GLN A 164 -26.29 -4.15 10.37
C GLN A 164 -27.44 -5.19 10.49
N PRO A 165 -28.53 -4.88 11.22
CA PRO A 165 -29.69 -5.77 11.30
C PRO A 165 -30.22 -6.20 9.92
N ALA A 166 -30.47 -7.49 9.75
CA ALA A 166 -30.89 -8.13 8.49
C ALA A 166 -29.91 -8.03 7.31
N GLU A 167 -28.70 -7.49 7.53
CA GLU A 167 -27.65 -7.47 6.53
C GLU A 167 -26.99 -8.85 6.42
N ALA A 168 -26.53 -9.17 5.21
CA ALA A 168 -25.70 -10.33 4.94
C ALA A 168 -24.50 -9.92 4.08
N ARG A 169 -23.32 -10.45 4.41
CA ARG A 169 -22.08 -10.22 3.66
C ARG A 169 -21.38 -11.54 3.33
N GLU A 170 -20.67 -11.55 2.21
CA GLU A 170 -19.89 -12.68 1.75
C GLU A 170 -18.41 -12.32 1.68
N TYR A 171 -17.55 -13.21 2.19
CA TYR A 171 -16.11 -13.10 2.13
C TYR A 171 -15.54 -14.39 1.57
N ALA A 172 -14.64 -14.32 0.60
CA ALA A 172 -13.91 -15.51 0.14
C ALA A 172 -12.46 -15.44 0.63
N VAL A 173 -11.92 -16.57 1.08
CA VAL A 173 -10.48 -16.73 1.32
C VAL A 173 -9.96 -17.82 0.42
N ALA A 174 -9.16 -17.41 -0.57
CA ALA A 174 -8.45 -18.33 -1.44
C ALA A 174 -7.16 -18.78 -0.76
N ILE A 175 -7.03 -20.08 -0.56
CA ILE A 175 -5.83 -20.72 -0.03
C ILE A 175 -5.18 -21.51 -1.15
N ARG A 176 -3.92 -21.23 -1.46
CA ARG A 176 -3.18 -21.88 -2.56
C ARG A 176 -1.84 -22.41 -2.09
N LEU A 177 -1.49 -23.59 -2.59
CA LEU A 177 -0.23 -24.26 -2.29
C LEU A 177 0.59 -24.34 -3.58
N ALA A 178 1.86 -23.98 -3.49
CA ALA A 178 2.82 -24.20 -4.57
C ALA A 178 4.07 -24.90 -4.00
N PRO A 179 4.72 -25.78 -4.78
CA PRO A 179 6.06 -26.23 -4.43
C PRO A 179 7.01 -25.04 -4.41
N ARG A 180 8.02 -25.11 -3.53
CA ARG A 180 9.12 -24.14 -3.52
C ARG A 180 10.17 -24.55 -4.53
N ASP A 181 10.48 -23.63 -5.44
CA ASP A 181 11.53 -23.75 -6.44
C ASP A 181 12.51 -22.59 -6.29
N ASP A 182 13.60 -22.84 -5.55
CA ASP A 182 14.66 -21.84 -5.32
C ASP A 182 15.42 -21.46 -6.61
N SER A 183 15.13 -22.10 -7.77
CA SER A 183 15.68 -21.68 -9.07
C SER A 183 14.84 -20.61 -9.78
N THR A 184 13.61 -20.37 -9.30
CA THR A 184 12.69 -19.37 -9.84
C THR A 184 12.46 -18.26 -8.81
N ASP A 185 12.91 -17.04 -9.12
CA ASP A 185 12.66 -15.88 -8.26
C ASP A 185 11.14 -15.65 -8.08
N HIS A 186 10.72 -15.50 -6.83
CA HIS A 186 9.33 -15.20 -6.43
C HIS A 186 8.26 -16.18 -6.93
N ASP A 187 8.60 -17.47 -7.05
CA ASP A 187 7.69 -18.59 -7.31
C ASP A 187 6.42 -18.58 -6.43
N TRP A 188 6.51 -18.08 -5.20
CA TRP A 188 5.39 -17.88 -4.27
C TRP A 188 4.25 -17.02 -4.83
N LEU A 189 4.49 -16.16 -5.83
CA LEU A 189 3.46 -15.34 -6.48
C LEU A 189 2.33 -16.19 -7.09
N ARG A 190 2.60 -17.45 -7.46
CA ARG A 190 1.60 -18.40 -7.95
C ARG A 190 0.44 -18.56 -6.98
N THR A 191 0.76 -18.57 -5.69
CA THR A 191 -0.23 -18.73 -4.62
C THR A 191 -1.17 -17.53 -4.48
N LEU A 192 -0.83 -16.39 -5.10
CA LEU A 192 -1.61 -15.15 -5.06
C LEU A 192 -2.38 -14.86 -6.36
N THR A 193 -2.34 -15.78 -7.34
CA THR A 193 -3.09 -15.62 -8.59
C THR A 193 -4.60 -15.40 -8.41
N PRO A 194 -5.30 -16.01 -7.41
CA PRO A 194 -6.71 -15.71 -7.20
C PRO A 194 -6.95 -14.24 -6.82
N TYR A 195 -6.08 -13.66 -5.97
CA TYR A 195 -6.19 -12.25 -5.61
C TYR A 195 -5.96 -11.35 -6.82
N ARG A 196 -4.95 -11.65 -7.63
CA ARG A 196 -4.66 -10.88 -8.84
C ARG A 196 -5.84 -10.86 -9.80
N THR A 197 -6.44 -12.02 -10.08
CA THR A 197 -7.64 -12.11 -10.94
C THR A 197 -8.77 -11.28 -10.36
N TYR A 198 -9.12 -11.49 -9.09
CA TYR A 198 -10.14 -10.71 -8.39
C TYR A 198 -9.86 -9.19 -8.47
N PHE A 199 -8.62 -8.79 -8.20
CA PHE A 199 -8.18 -7.40 -8.19
C PHE A 199 -8.36 -6.74 -9.57
N HIS A 200 -7.92 -7.39 -10.64
CA HIS A 200 -8.09 -6.85 -11.99
C HIS A 200 -9.55 -6.79 -12.42
N ASP A 201 -10.37 -7.77 -12.04
CA ASP A 201 -11.81 -7.76 -12.32
C ASP A 201 -12.49 -6.56 -11.65
N GLN A 202 -12.04 -6.15 -10.46
CA GLN A 202 -12.61 -5.03 -9.72
C GLN A 202 -12.06 -3.66 -10.12
N PHE A 203 -10.75 -3.55 -10.32
CA PHE A 203 -10.05 -2.25 -10.41
C PHE A 203 -9.40 -1.99 -11.78
N GLY A 204 -9.25 -3.02 -12.61
CA GLY A 204 -8.58 -2.93 -13.90
C GLY A 204 -7.06 -2.74 -13.80
N PRO A 205 -6.40 -2.39 -14.91
CA PRO A 205 -4.97 -2.05 -14.92
C PRO A 205 -4.72 -0.63 -14.37
N VAL A 206 -3.46 -0.22 -14.34
CA VAL A 206 -3.10 1.19 -14.11
C VAL A 206 -3.78 2.10 -15.13
N GLN A 207 -4.33 3.21 -14.65
CA GLN A 207 -5.19 4.11 -15.42
C GLN A 207 -4.50 5.45 -15.70
N TYR A 208 -3.19 5.53 -15.55
CA TYR A 208 -2.37 6.72 -15.81
C TYR A 208 -1.14 6.34 -16.65
N GLU A 209 -0.55 7.32 -17.30
CA GLU A 209 0.69 7.12 -18.06
C GLU A 209 1.89 7.11 -17.11
N ARG A 210 2.66 6.02 -17.12
CA ARG A 210 3.86 5.88 -16.32
C ARG A 210 4.95 6.82 -16.83
N ASN A 211 5.49 7.67 -15.98
CA ASN A 211 6.66 8.49 -16.29
C ASN A 211 7.88 8.02 -15.48
N THR A 212 8.87 7.47 -16.17
CA THR A 212 10.06 6.86 -15.56
C THR A 212 11.13 7.86 -15.16
N MET A 213 11.02 9.12 -15.60
CA MET A 213 12.06 10.13 -15.42
C MET A 213 12.20 10.53 -13.94
N PRO A 214 13.44 10.79 -13.47
CA PRO A 214 13.70 11.16 -12.08
C PRO A 214 13.06 12.52 -11.74
N VAL A 215 12.72 12.73 -10.46
CA VAL A 215 12.06 13.96 -9.99
C VAL A 215 12.99 14.77 -9.09
N ARG A 216 13.06 16.08 -9.31
CA ARG A 216 13.72 17.02 -8.39
C ARG A 216 12.72 17.53 -7.35
N GLY A 217 12.86 17.09 -6.11
CA GLY A 217 12.13 17.65 -4.97
C GLY A 217 12.75 18.96 -4.47
N VAL A 218 11.94 20.02 -4.33
CA VAL A 218 12.38 21.33 -3.86
C VAL A 218 11.55 21.74 -2.64
N ILE A 219 12.20 21.90 -1.50
CA ILE A 219 11.56 22.29 -0.24
C ILE A 219 11.61 23.80 -0.12
N LEU A 220 10.45 24.46 -0.02
CA LEU A 220 10.40 25.92 0.15
C LEU A 220 10.26 26.33 1.61
N ALA A 221 9.54 25.56 2.43
CA ALA A 221 9.30 25.86 3.83
C ALA A 221 9.39 24.63 4.75
N GLN A 222 9.73 24.86 6.02
CA GLN A 222 9.84 23.84 7.07
C GLN A 222 9.47 24.40 8.45
N ASN A 223 8.90 23.55 9.30
CA ASN A 223 8.45 23.89 10.66
C ASN A 223 9.55 24.57 11.50
N ALA A 224 10.79 24.07 11.40
CA ALA A 224 11.93 24.60 12.17
C ALA A 224 12.28 26.06 11.85
N GLN A 225 11.76 26.60 10.75
CA GLN A 225 12.03 27.96 10.29
C GLN A 225 10.88 28.92 10.60
N ALA A 226 9.74 28.42 11.09
CA ALA A 226 8.56 29.23 11.39
C ALA A 226 8.76 29.99 12.71
N ARG A 227 8.67 31.33 12.64
CA ARG A 227 8.91 32.27 13.75
C ARG A 227 8.34 33.64 13.39
N ASP A 228 8.26 34.58 14.33
CA ASP A 228 7.58 35.87 14.13
C ASP A 228 8.07 36.67 12.90
N ASN A 229 9.38 36.63 12.62
CA ASN A 229 9.94 37.31 11.44
C ASN A 229 9.93 36.47 10.15
N ASN A 230 9.46 35.21 10.21
CA ASN A 230 9.30 34.26 9.11
C ASN A 230 8.06 33.37 9.38
N PRO A 231 6.85 33.94 9.38
CA PRO A 231 5.65 33.25 9.87
C PRO A 231 5.27 32.05 9.00
N TYR A 232 5.74 32.00 7.76
CA TYR A 232 5.48 30.93 6.81
C TYR A 232 6.61 29.87 6.77
N GLY A 233 7.64 30.02 7.59
CA GLY A 233 8.73 29.06 7.74
C GLY A 233 9.54 28.79 6.46
N TYR A 234 9.70 29.76 5.57
CA TYR A 234 10.54 29.59 4.37
C TYR A 234 11.99 29.29 4.76
N ILE A 235 12.62 28.29 4.13
CA ILE A 235 13.97 27.82 4.51
C ILE A 235 15.09 28.76 4.07
N ASN A 236 14.83 29.56 3.03
CA ASN A 236 15.78 30.50 2.46
C ASN A 236 15.14 31.88 2.39
N ASN A 237 15.76 32.85 3.07
CA ASN A 237 15.30 34.24 3.08
C ASN A 237 15.24 34.88 1.68
N ASP A 238 16.02 34.39 0.73
CA ASP A 238 16.01 34.88 -0.66
C ASP A 238 14.90 34.25 -1.51
N LEU A 239 14.31 33.14 -1.05
CA LEU A 239 13.18 32.46 -1.69
C LEU A 239 11.84 32.74 -0.98
N ARG A 240 11.80 33.73 -0.08
CA ARG A 240 10.60 34.13 0.66
C ARG A 240 9.55 34.75 -0.26
N SER A 241 8.60 33.95 -0.70
CA SER A 241 7.58 34.39 -1.65
C SER A 241 6.61 35.41 -1.05
N ASP A 242 6.44 35.40 0.26
CA ASP A 242 5.64 36.38 1.00
C ASP A 242 6.21 37.81 0.92
N ILE A 243 7.53 37.96 0.85
CA ILE A 243 8.21 39.26 0.78
C ILE A 243 8.67 39.58 -0.65
N ARG A 244 9.31 38.61 -1.32
CA ARG A 244 10.04 38.80 -2.58
C ARG A 244 9.25 38.33 -3.82
N GLY A 245 8.08 37.74 -3.62
CA GLY A 245 7.32 37.10 -4.70
C GLY A 245 7.96 35.78 -5.17
N LEU A 246 7.40 35.22 -6.24
CA LEU A 246 7.75 33.89 -6.76
C LEU A 246 8.88 33.91 -7.80
N LYS A 247 9.32 35.08 -8.26
CA LYS A 247 10.42 35.19 -9.23
C LYS A 247 11.72 34.49 -8.76
N PRO A 248 12.23 34.68 -7.53
CA PRO A 248 13.43 33.99 -7.09
C PRO A 248 13.30 32.46 -7.09
N THR A 249 12.10 31.95 -6.78
CA THR A 249 11.79 30.52 -6.86
C THR A 249 11.76 30.05 -8.31
N ALA A 250 11.10 30.78 -9.21
CA ALA A 250 11.07 30.47 -10.64
C ALA A 250 12.49 30.43 -11.24
N ASP A 251 13.32 31.44 -10.96
CA ASP A 251 14.72 31.49 -11.39
C ASP A 251 15.52 30.30 -10.81
N HIS A 252 15.21 29.87 -9.58
CA HIS A 252 15.84 28.70 -8.98
C HIS A 252 15.46 27.39 -9.68
N LEU A 253 14.19 27.23 -10.06
CA LEU A 253 13.72 26.06 -10.82
C LEU A 253 14.28 26.05 -12.24
N GLN A 254 14.37 27.21 -12.89
CA GLN A 254 14.96 27.32 -14.23
C GLN A 254 16.41 26.82 -14.24
N ARG A 255 17.20 27.09 -13.19
CA ARG A 255 18.56 26.53 -13.07
C ARG A 255 18.56 25.00 -13.01
N PHE A 256 17.57 24.36 -12.37
CA PHE A 256 17.46 22.90 -12.41
C PHE A 256 17.08 22.39 -13.81
N ALA A 257 16.21 23.11 -14.52
CA ALA A 257 15.88 22.79 -15.91
C ALA A 257 17.12 22.86 -16.81
N GLU A 258 17.95 23.89 -16.65
CA GLU A 258 19.25 24.04 -17.33
C GLU A 258 20.25 22.93 -16.97
N GLN A 259 20.11 22.33 -15.79
CA GLN A 259 20.87 21.14 -15.37
C GLN A 259 20.30 19.84 -15.95
N GLY A 260 19.17 19.87 -16.68
CA GLY A 260 18.56 18.71 -17.32
C GLY A 260 17.41 18.06 -16.56
N TRP A 261 16.94 18.66 -15.45
CA TRP A 261 15.74 18.17 -14.76
C TRP A 261 14.49 18.57 -15.53
N SER A 262 13.71 17.59 -16.00
CA SER A 262 12.43 17.83 -16.69
C SER A 262 11.21 17.68 -15.78
N ARG A 263 11.37 17.12 -14.57
CA ARG A 263 10.31 16.94 -13.57
C ARG A 263 10.74 17.53 -12.23
N MET A 264 9.89 18.35 -11.65
CA MET A 264 10.15 19.00 -10.37
C MET A 264 8.93 18.90 -9.48
N MET A 265 9.12 18.80 -8.17
CA MET A 265 8.03 18.73 -7.20
C MET A 265 8.32 19.72 -6.06
N LEU A 266 7.54 20.79 -5.98
CA LEU A 266 7.63 21.78 -4.92
C LEU A 266 6.91 21.30 -3.67
N TRP A 267 7.58 21.36 -2.53
CA TRP A 267 7.01 21.03 -1.24
C TRP A 267 6.84 22.29 -0.38
N ALA A 268 5.67 22.38 0.26
CA ALA A 268 5.20 23.52 1.06
C ALA A 268 5.30 24.89 0.35
N PRO A 269 4.70 25.09 -0.84
CA PRO A 269 4.86 26.32 -1.60
C PRO A 269 4.22 27.56 -0.94
N SER A 270 3.07 27.42 -0.28
CA SER A 270 2.45 28.49 0.52
C SER A 270 3.09 28.68 1.90
N GLY A 271 4.00 27.81 2.31
CA GLY A 271 4.64 27.84 3.62
C GLY A 271 4.09 26.80 4.60
N VAL A 272 4.45 26.97 5.87
CA VAL A 272 3.96 26.22 7.02
C VAL A 272 3.31 27.17 8.03
N PHE A 273 2.43 26.65 8.87
CA PHE A 273 1.89 27.30 10.06
C PHE A 273 2.96 27.54 11.11
N GLN A 274 2.87 28.69 11.77
CA GLN A 274 3.73 29.10 12.87
C GLN A 274 3.18 28.62 14.21
N HIS A 275 1.87 28.80 14.44
CA HIS A 275 1.24 28.57 15.75
C HIS A 275 0.68 27.16 15.88
N HIS A 276 0.12 26.60 14.81
CA HIS A 276 -0.51 25.27 14.82
C HIS A 276 0.35 24.25 14.07
N GLN A 277 1.62 24.08 14.47
CA GLN A 277 2.59 23.26 13.72
C GLN A 277 2.21 21.77 13.64
N ASN A 278 1.37 21.27 14.55
CA ASN A 278 0.81 19.93 14.49
C ASN A 278 -0.15 19.73 13.30
N LEU A 279 -0.59 20.81 12.67
CA LEU A 279 -1.41 20.85 11.45
C LEU A 279 -0.60 21.27 10.21
N ASN A 280 0.74 21.27 10.29
CA ASN A 280 1.58 21.59 9.14
C ASN A 280 1.40 20.62 7.97
N PHE A 281 1.79 21.14 6.80
CA PHE A 281 1.36 20.69 5.48
C PHE A 281 -0.12 21.03 5.28
N PRO A 282 -0.43 22.34 5.24
CA PRO A 282 -1.80 22.82 5.32
C PRO A 282 -2.59 22.51 4.05
N PHE A 283 -3.90 22.41 4.21
CA PHE A 283 -4.84 22.25 3.10
C PHE A 283 -4.72 23.37 2.06
N GLN A 284 -4.48 24.62 2.51
CA GLN A 284 -4.31 25.74 1.58
C GLN A 284 -2.88 25.80 1.02
N PHE A 285 -2.59 24.96 0.03
CA PHE A 285 -1.24 24.81 -0.50
C PHE A 285 -0.88 25.87 -1.55
N ILE A 286 -1.84 26.50 -2.24
CA ILE A 286 -1.57 27.56 -3.23
C ILE A 286 -2.39 28.82 -3.02
N THR A 287 -3.68 28.76 -2.68
CA THR A 287 -4.51 29.98 -2.57
C THR A 287 -3.92 31.09 -1.69
N PRO A 288 -3.18 30.82 -0.58
CA PRO A 288 -2.60 31.89 0.23
C PRO A 288 -1.52 32.69 -0.51
N LEU A 289 -0.93 32.15 -1.58
CA LEU A 289 0.00 32.91 -2.43
C LEU A 289 -0.72 33.98 -3.25
N LEU A 290 -2.01 33.78 -3.54
CA LEU A 290 -2.84 34.75 -4.27
C LEU A 290 -3.23 35.94 -3.40
N ASP A 291 -3.36 35.74 -2.10
CA ASP A 291 -3.70 36.79 -1.14
C ASP A 291 -2.48 37.65 -0.73
N ARG A 292 -1.26 37.17 -1.03
CA ARG A 292 -0.01 37.86 -0.71
C ARG A 292 0.41 38.75 -1.89
N PRO A 293 0.45 40.09 -1.75
CA PRO A 293 0.67 41.00 -2.89
C PRO A 293 1.97 40.73 -3.66
N ALA A 294 3.06 40.33 -2.99
CA ALA A 294 4.33 40.04 -3.65
C ALA A 294 4.24 38.76 -4.52
N SER A 295 3.65 37.70 -3.98
CA SER A 295 3.44 36.42 -4.69
C SER A 295 2.44 36.58 -5.83
N ALA A 296 1.28 37.18 -5.58
CA ALA A 296 0.23 37.37 -6.58
C ALA A 296 0.73 38.11 -7.83
N ARG A 297 1.52 39.17 -7.66
CA ARG A 297 2.09 39.94 -8.80
C ARG A 297 3.11 39.14 -9.63
N THR A 298 3.67 38.08 -9.08
CA THR A 298 4.75 37.29 -9.71
C THR A 298 4.37 35.83 -9.94
N LEU A 299 3.08 35.49 -9.78
CA LEU A 299 2.56 34.14 -10.01
C LEU A 299 2.87 33.61 -11.42
N HIS A 300 2.81 34.50 -12.41
CA HIS A 300 3.11 34.21 -13.81
C HIS A 300 4.56 33.75 -14.06
N GLU A 301 5.50 34.10 -13.18
CA GLU A 301 6.90 33.67 -13.27
C GLU A 301 7.01 32.17 -13.00
N LEU A 302 6.29 31.67 -11.99
CA LEU A 302 6.23 30.24 -11.69
C LEU A 302 5.45 29.49 -12.78
N ALA A 303 4.35 30.08 -13.27
CA ALA A 303 3.62 29.56 -14.41
C ALA A 303 4.48 29.41 -15.66
N ALA A 304 5.47 30.28 -15.86
CA ALA A 304 6.39 30.20 -16.99
C ALA A 304 7.23 28.93 -16.96
N VAL A 305 7.72 28.55 -15.78
CA VAL A 305 8.50 27.31 -15.59
C VAL A 305 7.66 26.08 -15.93
N GLY A 306 6.41 26.01 -15.44
CA GLY A 306 5.51 24.87 -15.70
C GLY A 306 5.09 24.67 -17.16
N ARG A 307 5.48 25.56 -18.09
CA ARG A 307 5.32 25.31 -19.53
C ARG A 307 6.41 24.41 -20.11
N ASP A 308 7.60 24.45 -19.51
CA ASP A 308 8.80 23.80 -20.05
C ASP A 308 9.19 22.55 -19.22
N VAL A 309 8.67 22.42 -18.00
CA VAL A 309 8.91 21.28 -17.10
C VAL A 309 7.60 20.74 -16.53
N ASP A 310 7.57 19.44 -16.21
CA ASP A 310 6.52 18.84 -15.39
C ASP A 310 6.66 19.38 -13.96
N LEU A 311 5.90 20.46 -13.67
CA LEU A 311 5.90 21.12 -12.39
C LEU A 311 4.83 20.50 -11.48
N GLY A 312 5.30 19.88 -10.41
CA GLY A 312 4.49 19.29 -9.36
C GLY A 312 4.41 20.15 -8.11
N LEU A 313 3.32 20.00 -7.35
CA LEU A 313 3.11 20.64 -6.06
C LEU A 313 2.61 19.62 -5.03
N TRP A 314 3.17 19.62 -3.83
CA TRP A 314 2.59 18.87 -2.72
C TRP A 314 1.46 19.64 -2.05
N TRP A 315 0.27 19.03 -2.07
CA TRP A 315 -0.91 19.41 -1.32
C TRP A 315 -0.96 18.64 0.00
N GLY A 316 -0.60 19.32 1.08
CA GLY A 316 -0.67 18.77 2.43
C GLY A 316 -2.09 18.62 2.94
N ARG A 317 -2.35 17.53 3.66
CA ARG A 317 -3.61 17.27 4.36
C ARG A 317 -4.84 17.51 3.48
N SER A 318 -4.78 17.06 2.23
CA SER A 318 -5.88 17.20 1.25
C SER A 318 -7.21 16.55 1.67
N HIS A 319 -7.20 15.78 2.76
CA HIS A 319 -8.37 15.20 3.43
C HIS A 319 -8.90 16.01 4.63
N GLN A 320 -8.33 17.17 4.94
CA GLN A 320 -8.70 17.98 6.09
C GLN A 320 -8.92 19.42 5.65
N VAL A 321 -10.17 19.79 5.36
CA VAL A 321 -10.51 21.13 4.90
C VAL A 321 -10.22 22.14 6.00
N MET A 322 -9.50 23.20 5.62
CA MET A 322 -9.21 24.35 6.48
C MET A 322 -9.75 25.60 5.80
N HIS A 323 -10.51 26.42 6.52
CA HIS A 323 -11.12 27.65 5.98
C HIS A 323 -10.31 28.92 6.26
N GLY A 324 -9.23 28.81 7.03
CA GLY A 324 -8.32 29.91 7.31
C GLY A 324 -6.89 29.44 7.50
N TRP A 325 -5.95 30.37 7.34
CA TRP A 325 -4.53 30.11 7.54
C TRP A 325 -4.20 30.13 9.04
N ASP A 326 -3.55 29.07 9.54
CA ASP A 326 -2.97 28.98 10.89
C ASP A 326 -3.96 29.35 12.03
N ASN A 327 -5.23 28.97 11.90
CA ASN A 327 -6.27 29.22 12.92
C ASN A 327 -6.61 28.00 13.79
N GLY A 328 -5.95 26.87 13.55
CA GLY A 328 -6.13 25.63 14.30
C GLY A 328 -7.43 24.86 13.99
N GLN A 329 -8.27 25.35 13.08
CA GLN A 329 -9.56 24.74 12.75
C GLN A 329 -9.46 23.92 11.46
N PHE A 330 -9.94 22.69 11.53
CA PHE A 330 -10.08 21.82 10.37
C PHE A 330 -11.29 20.90 10.53
N GLU A 331 -11.77 20.40 9.41
CA GLU A 331 -12.77 19.33 9.35
C GLU A 331 -12.32 18.28 8.34
N ARG A 332 -12.75 17.03 8.50
CA ARG A 332 -12.46 16.00 7.50
C ARG A 332 -13.20 16.35 6.21
N LEU A 333 -12.50 16.26 5.08
CA LEU A 333 -13.10 16.45 3.76
C LEU A 333 -14.21 15.41 3.58
N ASP A 334 -15.35 15.90 3.10
CA ASP A 334 -16.55 15.12 2.80
C ASP A 334 -16.82 15.38 1.32
N PRO A 335 -16.61 14.39 0.44
CA PRO A 335 -16.84 14.53 -0.99
C PRO A 335 -18.29 14.89 -1.36
N ASN A 336 -19.25 14.77 -0.44
CA ASN A 336 -20.64 15.15 -0.65
C ASN A 336 -20.96 16.57 -0.16
N ASN A 337 -20.06 17.22 0.58
CA ASN A 337 -20.25 18.58 1.06
C ASN A 337 -19.81 19.60 0.00
N PRO A 338 -20.73 20.41 -0.58
CA PRO A 338 -20.40 21.33 -1.65
C PRO A 338 -19.40 22.42 -1.25
N THR A 339 -19.38 22.83 0.03
CA THR A 339 -18.42 23.81 0.55
C THR A 339 -17.01 23.21 0.63
N HIS A 340 -16.88 21.94 1.03
CA HIS A 340 -15.58 21.24 1.03
C HIS A 340 -15.03 21.11 -0.38
N LEU A 341 -15.89 20.69 -1.33
CA LEU A 341 -15.52 20.58 -2.74
C LEU A 341 -15.13 21.94 -3.34
N GLN A 342 -15.83 23.02 -2.98
CA GLN A 342 -15.48 24.36 -3.44
C GLN A 342 -14.08 24.77 -2.95
N ALA A 343 -13.75 24.52 -1.68
CA ALA A 343 -12.44 24.82 -1.12
C ALA A 343 -11.33 24.00 -1.83
N ALA A 344 -11.54 22.69 -2.00
CA ALA A 344 -10.61 21.82 -2.73
C ALA A 344 -10.39 22.27 -4.19
N ARG A 345 -11.47 22.62 -4.89
CA ARG A 345 -11.41 23.11 -6.27
C ARG A 345 -10.72 24.46 -6.39
N ALA A 346 -10.82 25.34 -5.38
CA ALA A 346 -10.10 26.61 -5.37
C ALA A 346 -8.58 26.38 -5.36
N GLU A 347 -8.10 25.43 -4.56
CA GLU A 347 -6.68 25.07 -4.52
C GLU A 347 -6.20 24.47 -5.85
N LEU A 348 -6.93 23.50 -6.42
CA LEU A 348 -6.58 22.89 -7.71
C LEU A 348 -6.64 23.90 -8.86
N SER A 349 -7.62 24.81 -8.85
CA SER A 349 -7.71 25.89 -9.83
C SER A 349 -6.49 26.82 -9.74
N ALA A 350 -6.09 27.19 -8.52
CA ALA A 350 -4.91 28.03 -8.29
C ALA A 350 -3.61 27.30 -8.71
N ALA A 351 -3.48 26.01 -8.43
CA ALA A 351 -2.36 25.18 -8.92
C ALA A 351 -2.28 25.15 -10.46
N ARG A 352 -3.42 25.06 -11.14
CA ARG A 352 -3.47 25.11 -12.60
C ARG A 352 -3.07 26.47 -13.18
N GLN A 353 -3.31 27.58 -12.47
CA GLN A 353 -2.85 28.91 -12.91
C GLN A 353 -1.33 29.02 -12.97
N ILE A 354 -0.60 28.16 -12.25
CA ILE A 354 0.86 28.04 -12.33
C ILE A 354 1.34 26.89 -13.22
N ASN A 355 0.45 26.36 -14.09
CA ASN A 355 0.75 25.25 -15.00
C ASN A 355 1.29 24.01 -14.25
N ALA A 356 0.78 23.73 -13.04
CA ALA A 356 1.11 22.48 -12.38
C ALA A 356 0.45 21.31 -13.11
N SER A 357 1.27 20.34 -13.53
CA SER A 357 0.85 19.09 -14.18
C SER A 357 0.78 17.92 -13.20
N THR A 358 1.40 18.05 -12.03
CA THR A 358 1.42 17.01 -11.01
C THR A 358 0.99 17.57 -9.64
N ILE A 359 0.16 16.83 -8.90
CA ILE A 359 -0.23 17.17 -7.52
C ILE A 359 0.11 15.98 -6.62
N GLY A 360 1.09 16.17 -5.74
CA GLY A 360 1.39 15.22 -4.68
C GLY A 360 0.39 15.41 -3.53
N LEU A 361 -0.17 14.33 -3.00
CA LEU A 361 -1.12 14.34 -1.89
C LEU A 361 -0.36 13.95 -0.62
N ASP A 362 0.14 14.97 0.09
CA ASP A 362 0.95 14.85 1.31
C ASP A 362 0.03 14.61 2.53
N ALA A 363 0.47 13.75 3.45
CA ALA A 363 -0.31 13.27 4.59
C ALA A 363 -1.69 12.70 4.18
N PHE A 364 -1.74 11.99 3.05
CA PHE A 364 -2.94 11.38 2.47
C PHE A 364 -3.40 10.12 3.24
N ALA A 365 -3.76 10.28 4.51
CA ALA A 365 -4.08 9.16 5.40
C ALA A 365 -5.35 9.36 6.26
N TYR A 366 -6.00 10.53 6.17
CA TYR A 366 -7.13 10.89 7.06
C TYR A 366 -8.52 10.56 6.53
N MET A 367 -8.62 9.87 5.39
CA MET A 367 -9.87 9.47 4.76
C MET A 367 -9.88 7.93 4.60
N PRO A 368 -11.03 7.26 4.84
CA PRO A 368 -11.23 5.86 4.53
C PRO A 368 -10.82 5.59 3.08
N PRO A 369 -10.08 4.52 2.82
CA PRO A 369 -9.48 4.32 1.50
C PRO A 369 -10.49 4.24 0.32
N ALA A 370 -11.71 3.73 0.53
CA ALA A 370 -12.73 3.72 -0.52
C ALA A 370 -13.21 5.14 -0.89
N GLU A 371 -13.43 5.99 0.13
CA GLU A 371 -13.73 7.41 -0.09
C GLU A 371 -12.54 8.12 -0.75
N ALA A 372 -11.31 7.81 -0.34
CA ALA A 372 -10.10 8.38 -0.93
C ALA A 372 -9.98 8.00 -2.41
N TYR A 373 -10.29 6.76 -2.77
CA TYR A 373 -10.31 6.30 -4.16
C TYR A 373 -11.37 7.02 -5.00
N ALA A 374 -12.60 7.13 -4.48
CA ALA A 374 -13.65 7.91 -5.12
C ALA A 374 -13.24 9.38 -5.31
N TRP A 375 -12.61 9.98 -4.29
CA TRP A 375 -12.14 11.35 -4.33
C TRP A 375 -11.04 11.57 -5.38
N VAL A 376 -10.01 10.73 -5.42
CA VAL A 376 -8.96 10.83 -6.46
C VAL A 376 -9.54 10.65 -7.86
N ARG A 377 -10.47 9.71 -8.06
CA ARG A 377 -11.16 9.55 -9.35
C ARG A 377 -11.90 10.82 -9.76
N GLN A 378 -12.64 11.43 -8.84
CA GLN A 378 -13.35 12.68 -9.10
C GLN A 378 -12.37 13.80 -9.46
N MET A 379 -11.29 13.99 -8.68
CA MET A 379 -10.28 15.03 -8.97
C MET A 379 -9.66 14.86 -10.36
N ARG A 380 -9.37 13.62 -10.77
CA ARG A 380 -8.85 13.29 -12.11
C ARG A 380 -9.85 13.59 -13.23
N GLN A 381 -11.12 13.28 -13.03
CA GLN A 381 -12.18 13.58 -14.00
C GLN A 381 -12.36 15.11 -14.18
N GLU A 382 -12.30 15.86 -13.09
CA GLU A 382 -12.46 17.33 -13.11
C GLU A 382 -11.20 18.05 -13.62
N ASN A 383 -10.03 17.40 -13.57
CA ASN A 383 -8.74 17.98 -13.97
C ASN A 383 -7.99 17.03 -14.91
N PRO A 384 -8.50 16.79 -16.13
CA PRO A 384 -7.80 15.96 -17.10
C PRO A 384 -6.42 16.54 -17.41
N GLY A 385 -5.41 15.67 -17.45
CA GLY A 385 -4.01 16.06 -17.66
C GLY A 385 -3.23 16.37 -16.37
N VAL A 386 -3.87 16.37 -15.20
CA VAL A 386 -3.16 16.45 -13.92
C VAL A 386 -2.91 15.04 -13.36
N LEU A 387 -1.66 14.72 -13.08
CA LEU A 387 -1.26 13.49 -12.39
C LEU A 387 -1.35 13.70 -10.88
N PHE A 388 -1.99 12.78 -10.16
CA PHE A 388 -2.06 12.82 -8.69
C PHE A 388 -1.16 11.74 -8.11
N VAL A 389 -0.26 12.09 -7.19
CA VAL A 389 0.68 11.16 -6.54
C VAL A 389 0.33 11.05 -5.07
N THR A 390 -0.02 9.87 -4.59
CA THR A 390 -0.37 9.65 -3.18
C THR A 390 0.86 9.50 -2.30
N GLU A 391 0.86 10.00 -1.07
CA GLU A 391 1.92 9.68 -0.09
C GLU A 391 1.54 8.45 0.76
N HIS A 392 2.52 7.87 1.48
CA HIS A 392 2.37 6.82 2.50
C HIS A 392 2.22 5.36 2.03
N SER A 393 2.75 4.96 0.87
CA SER A 393 2.65 3.57 0.37
C SER A 393 1.18 3.08 0.39
N GLN A 394 0.38 3.66 -0.50
CA GLN A 394 -1.05 3.35 -0.55
C GLN A 394 -1.32 1.91 -0.98
N ALA A 395 -2.52 1.43 -0.64
CA ALA A 395 -3.02 0.14 -1.08
C ALA A 395 -3.05 0.01 -2.62
N ASP A 396 -2.98 -1.24 -3.07
CA ASP A 396 -2.97 -1.66 -4.46
C ASP A 396 -4.03 -0.99 -5.35
N PHE A 397 -5.28 -0.88 -4.89
CA PHE A 397 -6.36 -0.32 -5.72
C PHE A 397 -6.20 1.18 -5.91
N LEU A 398 -5.71 1.93 -4.91
CA LEU A 398 -5.38 3.35 -5.08
C LEU A 398 -4.23 3.53 -6.09
N HIS A 399 -3.29 2.58 -6.10
CA HIS A 399 -2.17 2.56 -7.02
C HIS A 399 -2.58 2.30 -8.48
N THR A 400 -3.82 1.88 -8.76
CA THR A 400 -4.34 1.80 -10.15
C THR A 400 -4.66 3.19 -10.72
N ILE A 401 -5.03 4.16 -9.88
CA ILE A 401 -5.48 5.48 -10.34
C ILE A 401 -4.51 6.61 -10.04
N ALA A 402 -3.49 6.37 -9.23
CA ALA A 402 -2.50 7.34 -8.84
C ALA A 402 -1.16 6.66 -8.52
N PRO A 403 -0.01 7.18 -9.00
CA PRO A 403 1.29 6.81 -8.47
C PRO A 403 1.35 6.94 -6.94
N THR A 404 2.30 6.26 -6.31
CA THR A 404 2.52 6.36 -4.86
C THR A 404 3.95 6.78 -4.51
N TYR A 405 4.10 7.62 -3.49
CA TYR A 405 5.38 8.04 -2.94
C TYR A 405 5.72 7.26 -1.68
N ILE A 406 6.96 6.79 -1.62
CA ILE A 406 7.53 6.06 -0.51
C ILE A 406 8.91 6.62 -0.16
N ALA A 407 9.38 6.30 1.04
CA ALA A 407 10.78 6.52 1.39
C ALA A 407 11.68 5.49 0.68
N GLY A 408 12.65 5.96 -0.12
CA GLY A 408 13.50 5.11 -0.97
C GLY A 408 14.85 4.69 -0.36
N HIS A 409 15.32 5.41 0.65
CA HIS A 409 16.68 5.28 1.20
C HIS A 409 16.99 3.91 1.84
N ASN A 410 15.96 3.12 2.16
CA ASN A 410 16.05 1.79 2.76
C ASN A 410 15.44 0.68 1.88
N LYS A 411 15.24 0.92 0.58
CA LYS A 411 14.67 -0.06 -0.34
C LYS A 411 15.76 -0.79 -1.10
N PHE A 412 15.74 -2.12 -1.12
CA PHE A 412 16.77 -2.96 -1.74
C PHE A 412 16.24 -3.99 -2.74
N SER A 413 14.92 -4.10 -2.86
CA SER A 413 14.20 -4.97 -3.76
C SER A 413 13.18 -4.15 -4.56
N PRO A 414 12.76 -4.63 -5.75
CA PRO A 414 11.61 -4.07 -6.46
C PRO A 414 10.32 -4.14 -5.64
N HIS A 415 9.30 -3.42 -6.07
CA HIS A 415 7.96 -3.52 -5.48
C HIS A 415 7.21 -4.72 -6.06
N VAL A 416 7.70 -5.94 -5.80
CA VAL A 416 7.27 -7.19 -6.47
C VAL A 416 5.75 -7.40 -6.48
N LEU A 417 5.05 -7.08 -5.39
CA LEU A 417 3.58 -7.21 -5.37
C LEU A 417 2.86 -6.16 -6.23
N ALA A 418 3.44 -4.97 -6.41
CA ALA A 418 2.94 -3.97 -7.34
C ALA A 418 3.27 -4.35 -8.78
N ASP A 419 4.47 -4.89 -9.04
CA ASP A 419 4.82 -5.46 -10.35
C ASP A 419 3.86 -6.59 -10.77
N PHE A 420 3.43 -7.43 -9.82
CA PHE A 420 2.51 -8.55 -10.04
C PHE A 420 1.05 -8.14 -10.25
N LEU A 421 0.57 -7.13 -9.51
CA LEU A 421 -0.83 -6.69 -9.55
C LEU A 421 -1.09 -5.50 -10.49
N ASN A 422 -0.09 -4.65 -10.68
CA ASN A 422 -0.19 -3.37 -11.39
C ASN A 422 1.03 -3.20 -12.33
N PRO A 423 1.25 -4.07 -13.32
CA PRO A 423 2.32 -3.84 -14.30
C PRO A 423 2.12 -2.46 -14.95
N GLY A 424 3.22 -1.70 -15.06
CA GLY A 424 3.16 -0.29 -15.46
C GLY A 424 2.99 0.72 -14.31
N HIS A 425 2.96 0.28 -13.05
CA HIS A 425 2.85 1.20 -11.92
C HIS A 425 4.02 2.19 -11.82
N GLU A 426 3.80 3.26 -11.06
CA GLU A 426 4.77 4.31 -10.81
C GLU A 426 4.88 4.52 -9.31
N THR A 427 6.02 4.16 -8.74
CA THR A 427 6.30 4.40 -7.33
C THR A 427 7.49 5.33 -7.19
N TRP A 428 7.24 6.50 -6.61
CA TRP A 428 8.24 7.52 -6.34
C TRP A 428 9.00 7.18 -5.06
N ALA A 429 10.32 7.15 -5.13
CA ALA A 429 11.18 6.81 -4.01
C ALA A 429 12.01 8.01 -3.59
N GLY A 430 11.61 8.64 -2.48
CA GLY A 430 12.30 9.78 -1.87
C GLY A 430 13.66 9.42 -1.29
N ILE A 431 14.72 10.07 -1.79
CA ILE A 431 16.08 9.87 -1.32
C ILE A 431 16.51 11.03 -0.41
N ARG A 432 16.81 10.68 0.83
CA ARG A 432 17.33 11.55 1.89
C ARG A 432 18.83 11.28 2.04
N VAL A 433 19.69 12.24 1.66
CA VAL A 433 21.16 12.05 1.66
C VAL A 433 21.71 11.79 3.04
N ASP A 434 21.16 12.43 4.07
CA ASP A 434 21.55 12.18 5.46
C ASP A 434 21.28 10.73 5.89
N PHE A 435 20.15 10.16 5.49
CA PHE A 435 19.84 8.76 5.78
C PHE A 435 20.70 7.78 5.00
N VAL A 436 21.00 8.09 3.74
CA VAL A 436 21.92 7.27 2.93
C VAL A 436 23.35 7.38 3.47
N ALA A 437 23.81 8.56 3.88
CA ALA A 437 25.11 8.77 4.51
C ALA A 437 25.23 7.93 5.79
N ASN A 438 24.22 8.00 6.67
CA ASN A 438 24.17 7.20 7.89
C ASN A 438 24.21 5.70 7.59
N ARG A 439 23.42 5.22 6.61
CA ARG A 439 23.44 3.81 6.18
C ARG A 439 24.81 3.36 5.68
N LEU A 440 25.56 4.24 5.03
CA LEU A 440 26.90 3.97 4.51
C LEU A 440 28.02 4.24 5.54
N GLY A 441 27.68 4.61 6.79
CA GLY A 441 28.67 4.95 7.81
C GLY A 441 29.51 6.19 7.48
N LYS A 442 28.93 7.15 6.75
CA LYS A 442 29.60 8.37 6.28
C LYS A 442 28.99 9.62 6.90
N ALA A 443 29.83 10.62 7.16
CA ALA A 443 29.36 11.94 7.60
C ALA A 443 28.63 12.71 6.48
N ARG A 444 29.02 12.51 5.22
CA ARG A 444 28.42 13.13 4.04
C ARG A 444 28.66 12.27 2.81
N LEU A 445 27.76 12.38 1.83
CA LEU A 445 27.96 11.79 0.50
C LEU A 445 28.58 12.81 -0.45
N ASN A 446 29.40 12.31 -1.38
CA ASN A 446 29.79 13.09 -2.55
C ASN A 446 28.75 12.93 -3.68
N GLN A 447 28.89 13.75 -4.73
CA GLN A 447 27.96 13.76 -5.87
C GLN A 447 27.88 12.40 -6.59
N GLN A 448 29.00 11.69 -6.73
CA GLN A 448 28.99 10.39 -7.41
C GLN A 448 28.21 9.35 -6.60
N GLU A 449 28.35 9.35 -5.28
CA GLU A 449 27.62 8.44 -4.38
C GLU A 449 26.12 8.70 -4.41
N ILE A 450 25.74 9.98 -4.44
CA ILE A 450 24.37 10.44 -4.67
C ILE A 450 23.81 9.89 -5.99
N LEU A 451 24.55 10.02 -7.09
CA LEU A 451 24.11 9.55 -8.41
C LEU A 451 23.99 8.04 -8.47
N LEU A 452 24.93 7.32 -7.84
CA LEU A 452 24.87 5.85 -7.73
C LEU A 452 23.65 5.39 -6.92
N GLU A 453 23.26 6.15 -5.89
CA GLU A 453 22.06 5.84 -5.11
C GLU A 453 20.77 6.10 -5.89
N LEU A 454 20.68 7.22 -6.63
CA LEU A 454 19.55 7.49 -7.53
C LEU A 454 19.43 6.39 -8.60
N GLU A 455 20.54 5.98 -9.21
CA GLU A 455 20.58 4.90 -10.20
C GLU A 455 20.20 3.54 -9.58
N ARG A 456 20.65 3.26 -8.35
CA ARG A 456 20.29 2.05 -7.62
C ARG A 456 18.79 1.96 -7.40
N VAL A 457 18.16 3.04 -6.98
CA VAL A 457 16.71 3.13 -6.79
C VAL A 457 15.97 2.96 -8.12
N ALA A 458 16.45 3.60 -9.20
CA ALA A 458 15.89 3.45 -10.54
C ALA A 458 15.94 2.00 -11.07
N ARG A 459 17.04 1.28 -10.80
CA ARG A 459 17.18 -0.15 -11.15
C ARG A 459 16.19 -1.06 -10.45
N LEU A 460 15.69 -0.65 -9.27
CA LEU A 460 14.64 -1.37 -8.55
C LEU A 460 13.22 -1.00 -9.04
N GLY A 461 13.10 -0.26 -10.14
CA GLY A 461 11.82 0.10 -10.76
C GLY A 461 11.12 1.32 -10.18
N PHE A 462 11.72 1.96 -9.18
CA PHE A 462 11.21 3.19 -8.57
C PHE A 462 11.64 4.44 -9.34
N VAL A 463 10.78 5.46 -9.39
CA VAL A 463 11.15 6.80 -9.85
C VAL A 463 11.94 7.49 -8.74
N PRO A 464 13.24 7.77 -8.91
CA PRO A 464 14.02 8.37 -7.84
C PRO A 464 13.65 9.85 -7.67
N VAL A 465 13.36 10.26 -6.44
CA VAL A 465 13.10 11.66 -6.07
C VAL A 465 14.29 12.20 -5.28
N SER A 466 15.00 13.17 -5.85
CA SER A 466 16.13 13.82 -5.20
C SER A 466 15.66 15.06 -4.42
N TRP A 467 15.86 15.08 -3.10
CA TRP A 467 15.49 16.20 -2.21
C TRP A 467 16.64 17.17 -1.88
N PHE A 468 17.80 17.01 -2.52
CA PHE A 468 19.02 17.77 -2.22
C PHE A 468 19.62 18.34 -3.51
N ASP A 469 20.32 19.46 -3.36
CA ASP A 469 21.01 20.07 -4.49
C ASP A 469 22.18 19.20 -4.93
N LEU A 470 22.20 18.88 -6.22
CA LEU A 470 23.44 18.48 -6.87
C LEU A 470 24.36 19.71 -6.92
N HIS A 471 25.67 19.50 -7.05
CA HIS A 471 26.61 20.62 -7.23
C HIS A 471 26.11 21.51 -8.39
N PRO A 472 26.19 22.85 -8.32
CA PRO A 472 25.64 23.73 -9.36
C PRO A 472 26.12 23.43 -10.79
N ASP A 473 27.35 22.92 -10.92
CA ASP A 473 27.96 22.52 -12.20
C ASP A 473 27.55 21.12 -12.67
N SER A 474 26.72 20.41 -11.91
CA SER A 474 26.23 19.07 -12.25
C SER A 474 25.16 19.18 -13.33
N ARG A 475 25.52 18.81 -14.55
CA ARG A 475 24.53 18.63 -15.62
C ARG A 475 24.16 17.15 -15.74
N LEU A 476 22.86 16.86 -15.67
CA LEU A 476 22.30 15.58 -16.02
C LEU A 476 22.30 15.44 -17.54
N THR A 477 23.40 14.91 -18.07
CA THR A 477 23.49 14.59 -19.50
C THR A 477 22.39 13.60 -19.89
N PRO A 478 21.96 13.56 -21.17
CA PRO A 478 20.98 12.58 -21.62
C PRO A 478 21.36 11.12 -21.29
N ALA A 479 22.66 10.80 -21.31
CA ALA A 479 23.15 9.48 -20.95
C ALA A 479 23.01 9.18 -19.44
N LEU A 480 23.20 10.19 -18.58
CA LEU A 480 22.95 10.05 -17.15
C LEU A 480 21.46 9.96 -16.84
N LEU A 481 20.61 10.77 -17.48
CA LEU A 481 19.15 10.71 -17.32
C LEU A 481 18.61 9.30 -17.61
N ARG A 482 19.00 8.68 -18.73
CA ARG A 482 18.61 7.30 -19.08
C ARG A 482 19.02 6.24 -18.05
N ARG A 483 20.05 6.51 -17.24
CA ARG A 483 20.45 5.61 -16.14
C ARG A 483 19.57 5.80 -14.91
N LEU A 484 19.02 7.00 -14.73
CA LEU A 484 18.13 7.36 -13.63
C LEU A 484 16.65 7.08 -13.93
N GLU A 485 16.31 6.66 -15.15
CA GLU A 485 14.97 6.20 -15.50
C GLU A 485 14.61 4.91 -14.77
N ALA A 486 13.42 4.90 -14.15
CA ALA A 486 12.85 3.74 -13.47
C ALA A 486 12.67 2.54 -14.44
N ARG A 487 13.22 1.38 -14.08
CA ARG A 487 13.13 0.16 -14.91
C ARG A 487 11.73 -0.47 -14.88
N PRO A 488 11.28 -1.15 -15.94
CA PRO A 488 10.04 -1.93 -15.92
C PRO A 488 10.25 -3.24 -15.16
N THR A 489 10.32 -3.19 -13.82
CA THR A 489 10.74 -4.34 -13.02
C THR A 489 9.81 -5.54 -13.13
N TRP A 490 8.53 -5.34 -13.43
CA TRP A 490 7.58 -6.42 -13.70
C TRP A 490 8.00 -7.40 -14.80
N GLU A 491 8.89 -7.01 -15.71
CA GLU A 491 9.47 -7.91 -16.72
C GLU A 491 10.50 -8.90 -16.13
N THR A 492 10.97 -8.65 -14.91
CA THR A 492 12.12 -9.36 -14.30
C THR A 492 11.84 -9.85 -12.87
N SER A 493 10.95 -9.19 -12.14
CA SER A 493 10.60 -9.53 -10.76
C SER A 493 9.40 -10.49 -10.67
N VAL A 494 8.66 -10.65 -11.75
CA VAL A 494 7.52 -11.58 -11.84
C VAL A 494 7.92 -12.75 -12.74
N PRO A 495 7.70 -14.01 -12.32
CA PRO A 495 7.94 -15.19 -13.15
C PRO A 495 7.30 -15.03 -14.55
N PRO A 496 8.00 -15.39 -15.65
CA PRO A 496 7.54 -15.10 -17.01
C PRO A 496 6.11 -15.56 -17.32
N ASP A 497 5.70 -16.73 -16.82
CA ASP A 497 4.35 -17.27 -17.03
C ASP A 497 3.27 -16.64 -16.12
N LEU A 498 3.70 -15.81 -15.16
CA LEU A 498 2.84 -14.93 -14.37
C LEU A 498 2.86 -13.48 -14.87
N GLN A 499 3.69 -13.12 -15.84
CA GLN A 499 3.67 -11.76 -16.37
C GLN A 499 2.35 -11.52 -17.11
N ILE A 500 1.65 -10.45 -16.72
CA ILE A 500 0.53 -9.96 -17.52
C ILE A 500 1.16 -9.13 -18.63
N ALA A 501 0.83 -9.44 -19.89
CA ALA A 501 1.22 -8.59 -21.00
C ALA A 501 0.78 -7.16 -20.66
N SER A 502 1.73 -6.22 -20.60
CA SER A 502 1.43 -4.79 -20.58
C SER A 502 0.35 -4.55 -21.63
N ALA A 503 -0.79 -3.99 -21.23
CA ALA A 503 -2.03 -3.99 -22.01
C ALA A 503 -1.77 -3.98 -23.53
N PRO A 504 -2.26 -4.98 -24.29
CA PRO A 504 -1.95 -5.09 -25.69
C PRO A 504 -2.41 -3.83 -26.44
N ASP A 505 -1.60 -3.37 -27.41
CA ASP A 505 -2.17 -2.77 -28.61
C ASP A 505 -3.14 -3.81 -29.18
N GLU A 506 -4.47 -3.62 -29.01
CA GLU A 506 -5.62 -4.46 -29.43
C GLU A 506 -5.43 -6.00 -29.54
N PRO A 507 -6.31 -6.82 -28.90
CA PRO A 507 -6.11 -8.26 -28.81
C PRO A 507 -6.18 -8.98 -30.17
N ASP A 508 -5.15 -9.76 -30.50
CA ASP A 508 -5.22 -10.84 -31.49
C ASP A 508 -5.76 -12.11 -30.80
N HIS A 509 -7.02 -12.42 -31.07
CA HIS A 509 -7.74 -13.55 -30.48
C HIS A 509 -7.48 -14.83 -31.27
N ASN A 510 -6.33 -15.51 -31.12
CA ASN A 510 -6.16 -16.93 -31.52
C ASN A 510 -4.86 -17.54 -30.95
N ASP A 511 -4.90 -18.16 -29.76
CA ASP A 511 -3.92 -19.20 -29.41
C ASP A 511 -4.54 -20.30 -28.52
N PRO A 512 -4.70 -21.54 -29.02
CA PRO A 512 -5.32 -22.65 -28.30
C PRO A 512 -4.34 -23.57 -27.52
N ASP A 513 -3.03 -23.33 -27.51
CA ASP A 513 -2.07 -24.30 -26.95
C ASP A 513 -1.36 -23.80 -25.66
N SER A 514 -1.91 -24.14 -24.49
CA SER A 514 -1.21 -24.03 -23.19
C SER A 514 -0.93 -25.42 -22.60
N PRO A 515 0.30 -25.71 -22.13
CA PRO A 515 0.70 -27.05 -21.65
C PRO A 515 0.17 -27.34 -20.23
N PRO A 516 -0.13 -28.62 -19.89
CA PRO A 516 -0.46 -29.02 -18.53
C PRO A 516 0.78 -29.55 -17.82
N ASP A 517 1.18 -28.93 -16.72
CA ASP A 517 1.80 -29.62 -15.59
C ASP A 517 1.62 -28.74 -14.35
N ARG A 518 0.56 -29.03 -13.57
CA ARG A 518 0.31 -28.42 -12.26
C ARG A 518 -0.06 -29.53 -11.29
N GLU A 519 0.62 -29.55 -10.14
CA GLU A 519 0.29 -30.44 -9.03
C GLU A 519 -1.17 -30.24 -8.62
N THR A 520 -1.94 -31.33 -8.60
CA THR A 520 -3.36 -31.31 -8.20
C THR A 520 -3.48 -31.53 -6.69
N VAL A 521 -4.13 -30.63 -5.97
CA VAL A 521 -4.36 -30.77 -4.52
C VAL A 521 -5.54 -31.72 -4.24
N VAL A 522 -5.37 -32.67 -3.32
CA VAL A 522 -6.46 -33.56 -2.87
C VAL A 522 -7.03 -33.02 -1.55
N LEU A 523 -8.25 -32.48 -1.60
CA LEU A 523 -9.03 -32.16 -0.42
C LEU A 523 -9.79 -33.39 0.04
N THR A 524 -9.65 -33.74 1.32
CA THR A 524 -10.54 -34.70 1.97
C THR A 524 -11.20 -34.03 3.15
N LEU A 525 -12.53 -33.92 3.11
CA LEU A 525 -13.33 -33.63 4.29
C LEU A 525 -13.32 -34.89 5.15
N ALA A 526 -12.48 -34.93 6.19
CA ALA A 526 -12.48 -36.06 7.10
C ALA A 526 -13.80 -36.06 7.90
N PRO A 527 -14.58 -37.16 7.88
CA PRO A 527 -15.68 -37.29 8.82
C PRO A 527 -15.13 -37.18 10.25
N ARG A 528 -15.91 -36.56 11.13
CA ARG A 528 -15.55 -36.33 12.54
C ARG A 528 -14.96 -37.63 13.12
N PRO A 529 -13.77 -37.62 13.74
CA PRO A 529 -13.32 -38.78 14.49
C PRO A 529 -14.40 -39.13 15.52
N PRO A 530 -14.71 -40.42 15.74
CA PRO A 530 -15.71 -40.82 16.72
C PRO A 530 -15.37 -40.14 18.04
N SER A 531 -16.38 -39.50 18.66
CA SER A 531 -16.21 -38.87 19.97
C SER A 531 -15.58 -39.89 20.92
N ASP A 532 -14.46 -39.52 21.56
CA ASP A 532 -13.88 -40.33 22.62
C ASP A 532 -15.00 -40.74 23.58
N PRO A 533 -15.07 -42.02 23.99
CA PRO A 533 -16.06 -42.46 24.96
C PRO A 533 -15.94 -41.57 26.18
N THR A 534 -17.08 -41.00 26.60
CA THR A 534 -17.17 -40.18 27.80
C THR A 534 -16.38 -40.85 28.91
N PRO A 535 -15.34 -40.21 29.48
CA PRO A 535 -14.62 -40.82 30.59
C PRO A 535 -15.64 -41.19 31.68
N PRO A 536 -15.54 -42.39 32.27
CA PRO A 536 -16.48 -42.81 33.29
C PRO A 536 -16.57 -41.73 34.36
N SER A 537 -17.79 -41.31 34.67
CA SER A 537 -18.05 -40.32 35.72
C SER A 537 -17.34 -40.74 37.00
N ASP A 538 -16.45 -39.90 37.51
CA ASP A 538 -15.80 -40.13 38.79
C ASP A 538 -16.86 -40.45 39.85
N PRO A 539 -16.66 -41.50 40.67
CA PRO A 539 -17.59 -41.81 41.74
C PRO A 539 -17.66 -40.62 42.70
N ALA A 540 -18.88 -40.18 42.97
CA ALA A 540 -19.17 -39.06 43.86
C ALA A 540 -18.38 -39.16 45.17
N PRO A 541 -17.78 -38.06 45.66
CA PRO A 541 -17.02 -38.08 46.91
C PRO A 541 -17.93 -38.51 48.06
N LYS A 542 -17.57 -39.62 48.72
CA LYS A 542 -18.26 -40.08 49.92
C LYS A 542 -18.13 -39.02 51.01
N ARG A 543 -19.26 -38.54 51.53
CA ARG A 543 -19.31 -37.65 52.70
C ARG A 543 -18.69 -38.36 53.91
N PRO A 544 -17.83 -37.70 54.69
CA PRO A 544 -17.36 -38.24 55.96
C PRO A 544 -18.50 -38.22 56.98
N THR A 545 -18.69 -39.33 57.68
CA THR A 545 -19.56 -39.51 58.85
C THR A 545 -18.88 -39.04 60.12
#